data_AF-A0A9E5BTU2-F1
#
_entry.id   AF-A0A9E5BTU2-F1
#
_cell.length_a   1.000
_cell.length_b   1.000
_cell.length_c   1.000
_cell.angle_alpha   90.00
_cell.angle_beta   90.00
_cell.angle_gamma   90.00
#
_symmetry.space_group_name_H-M   'P 1'
#
loop_
_entity.id
_entity.type
_entity.pdbx_description
1 polymer ?
#
loop_
_entity_poly.entity_id
_entity_poly.type
_entity_poly.pdbx_seq_one_letter_code
_entity_poly.pdbx_strand_id
1 'polypeptide(L)'
;TGLLTIISIGTVKNKGRLLMLASAMITIGMVTMGLAPNIYVAAVGAFFFGLAGAMFGTSIGTLMQASVDESMRGRVSSVFMITIQFFAIGMVLGGFFTAWVGPGATLLLFGGLMGVVSILVFAKSPELRNAT
;
A
#
# COMPACT_ATOMS: atom_id res chain seq x y z
N THR A 1 -3.36 -24.16 -3.36
CA THR A 1 -4.79 -23.96 -3.70
C THR A 1 -5.30 -22.57 -3.38
N GLY A 2 -4.87 -21.89 -2.30
CA GLY A 2 -5.24 -20.48 -2.03
C GLY A 2 -4.71 -19.42 -3.01
N LEU A 3 -3.61 -19.71 -3.71
CA LEU A 3 -3.06 -18.84 -4.77
C LEU A 3 -3.97 -18.76 -6.00
N LEU A 4 -4.69 -19.83 -6.34
CA LEU A 4 -5.58 -19.86 -7.51
C LEU A 4 -6.85 -19.05 -7.29
N THR A 5 -7.38 -19.03 -6.06
CA THR A 5 -8.54 -18.20 -5.70
C THR A 5 -8.22 -16.70 -5.78
N ILE A 6 -7.01 -16.28 -5.40
CA ILE A 6 -6.57 -14.88 -5.51
C ILE A 6 -6.36 -14.48 -6.99
N ILE A 7 -5.86 -15.40 -7.83
CA ILE A 7 -5.65 -15.14 -9.26
C ILE A 7 -6.97 -15.02 -10.03
N SER A 8 -8.01 -15.78 -9.65
CA SER A 8 -9.32 -15.77 -10.32
C SER A 8 -10.10 -14.45 -10.19
N ILE A 9 -9.82 -13.64 -9.18
CA ILE A 9 -10.52 -12.36 -8.94
C ILE A 9 -9.88 -11.22 -9.77
N GLY A 10 -8.67 -11.43 -10.28
CA GLY A 10 -7.83 -10.41 -10.90
C GLY A 10 -8.01 -10.26 -12.41
N THR A 11 -9.23 -10.13 -12.92
CA THR A 11 -9.43 -9.60 -14.27
C THR A 11 -8.98 -8.14 -14.31
N VAL A 12 -8.18 -7.82 -15.33
CA VAL A 12 -7.33 -6.63 -15.52
C VAL A 12 -8.03 -5.27 -15.29
N LYS A 13 -9.36 -5.22 -15.26
CA LYS A 13 -10.16 -4.00 -15.18
C LYS A 13 -10.28 -3.38 -13.76
N ASN A 14 -10.02 -4.14 -12.69
CA ASN A 14 -10.28 -3.70 -11.31
C ASN A 14 -9.04 -3.48 -10.42
N LYS A 15 -7.82 -3.64 -10.95
CA LYS A 15 -6.59 -3.60 -10.13
C LYS A 15 -6.31 -2.22 -9.52
N GLY A 16 -6.69 -1.14 -10.21
CA GLY A 16 -6.64 0.21 -9.65
C GLY A 16 -7.55 0.37 -8.43
N ARG A 17 -8.76 -0.20 -8.48
CA ARG A 17 -9.71 -0.22 -7.36
C ARG A 17 -9.23 -1.11 -6.21
N LEU A 18 -8.58 -2.23 -6.52
CA LEU A 18 -7.96 -3.10 -5.52
C LEU A 18 -6.81 -2.37 -4.79
N LEU A 19 -6.01 -1.58 -5.51
CA LEU A 19 -4.94 -0.79 -4.94
C LEU A 19 -5.48 0.29 -3.99
N MET A 20 -6.61 0.92 -4.32
CA MET A 20 -7.31 1.88 -3.46
C MET A 20 -7.93 1.24 -2.21
N LEU A 21 -8.52 0.06 -2.36
CA LEU A 21 -9.03 -0.71 -1.23
C LEU A 21 -7.86 -1.09 -0.29
N ALA A 22 -6.74 -1.54 -0.86
CA ALA A 22 -5.55 -1.89 -0.10
C ALA A 22 -4.95 -0.69 0.64
N SER A 23 -4.84 0.49 0.01
CA SER A 23 -4.33 1.69 0.69
C SER A 23 -5.26 2.17 1.80
N ALA A 24 -6.58 2.07 1.62
CA ALA A 24 -7.55 2.35 2.67
C ALA A 24 -7.41 1.39 3.86
N MET A 25 -7.28 0.09 3.59
CA MET A 25 -7.07 -0.93 4.64
C MET A 25 -5.73 -0.73 5.37
N ILE A 26 -4.65 -0.36 4.67
CA ILE A 26 -3.37 0.02 5.27
C ILE A 26 -3.56 1.19 6.22
N THR A 27 -4.24 2.25 5.77
CA THR A 27 -4.50 3.45 6.58
C THR A 27 -5.27 3.10 7.85
N ILE A 28 -6.35 2.33 7.72
CA ILE A 28 -7.16 1.88 8.88
C ILE A 28 -6.32 1.02 9.82
N GLY A 29 -5.52 0.10 9.30
CA GLY A 29 -4.63 -0.75 10.09
C GLY A 29 -3.61 0.07 10.90
N MET A 30 -2.94 1.04 10.26
CA MET A 30 -1.96 1.90 10.91
C MET A 30 -2.59 2.81 11.97
N VAL A 31 -3.76 3.40 11.68
CA VAL A 31 -4.48 4.25 12.65
C VAL A 31 -4.95 3.43 13.85
N THR A 32 -5.48 2.21 13.60
CA THR A 32 -5.92 1.29 14.67
C THR A 32 -4.75 0.87 15.56
N MET A 33 -3.58 0.58 14.97
CA MET A 33 -2.37 0.28 15.74
C MET A 33 -1.84 1.49 16.51
N GLY A 34 -1.96 2.69 15.95
CA GLY A 34 -1.52 3.93 16.60
C GLY A 34 -2.36 4.33 17.82
N LEU A 35 -3.65 3.99 17.82
CA LEU A 35 -4.60 4.23 18.91
C LEU A 35 -4.76 3.02 19.85
N ALA A 36 -4.02 1.92 19.62
CA ALA A 36 -4.26 0.66 20.31
C ALA A 36 -3.96 0.76 21.82
N PRO A 37 -4.95 0.52 22.71
CA PRO A 37 -4.72 0.49 24.15
C PRO A 37 -4.21 -0.88 24.65
N ASN A 38 -4.31 -1.93 23.84
CA ASN A 38 -3.95 -3.30 24.20
C ASN A 38 -3.36 -4.06 22.99
N ILE A 39 -2.51 -5.04 23.25
CA ILE A 39 -1.78 -5.84 22.25
C ILE A 39 -2.72 -6.58 21.29
N TYR A 40 -3.92 -6.99 21.75
CA TYR A 40 -4.91 -7.64 20.90
C TYR A 40 -5.45 -6.70 19.81
N VAL A 41 -5.68 -5.42 20.14
CA VAL A 41 -6.13 -4.42 19.17
C VAL A 41 -5.01 -4.11 18.16
N ALA A 42 -3.77 -4.04 18.63
CA ALA A 42 -2.60 -3.90 17.76
C ALA A 42 -2.43 -5.11 16.82
N ALA A 43 -2.68 -6.33 17.30
CA ALA A 43 -2.60 -7.56 16.51
C ALA A 43 -3.65 -7.59 15.38
N VAL A 44 -4.88 -7.16 15.67
CA VAL A 44 -5.92 -7.03 14.64
C VAL A 44 -5.52 -5.99 13.60
N GLY A 45 -5.01 -4.84 14.02
CA GLY A 45 -4.50 -3.82 13.10
C GLY A 45 -3.35 -4.33 12.23
N ALA A 46 -2.41 -5.08 12.82
CA ALA A 46 -1.28 -5.69 12.11
C ALA A 46 -1.72 -6.74 11.09
N PHE A 47 -2.76 -7.52 11.41
CA PHE A 47 -3.34 -8.50 10.49
C PHE A 47 -3.90 -7.82 9.23
N PHE A 48 -4.71 -6.77 9.41
CA PHE A 48 -5.26 -6.01 8.28
C PHE A 48 -4.18 -5.28 7.49
N PHE A 49 -3.19 -4.71 8.18
CA PHE A 49 -2.04 -4.06 7.55
C PHE A 49 -1.24 -5.07 6.68
N GLY A 50 -0.97 -6.26 7.19
CA GLY A 50 -0.24 -7.31 6.46
C GLY A 50 -1.00 -7.80 5.22
N LEU A 51 -2.29 -8.09 5.36
CA LEU A 51 -3.14 -8.48 4.23
C LEU A 51 -3.17 -7.39 3.15
N ALA A 52 -3.34 -6.15 3.56
CA ALA A 52 -3.42 -5.01 2.66
C ALA A 52 -2.08 -4.70 1.99
N GLY A 53 -0.96 -4.88 2.70
CA GLY A 53 0.39 -4.79 2.14
C GLY A 53 0.63 -5.79 1.01
N ALA A 54 0.18 -7.04 1.18
CA ALA A 54 0.28 -8.05 0.13
C ALA A 54 -0.57 -7.70 -1.11
N MET A 55 -1.80 -7.21 -0.89
CA MET A 55 -2.67 -6.75 -1.99
C MET A 55 -2.09 -5.53 -2.73
N PHE A 56 -1.50 -4.59 -1.99
CA PHE A 56 -0.87 -3.40 -2.57
C PHE A 56 0.36 -3.77 -3.41
N GLY A 57 1.27 -4.56 -2.85
CA GLY A 57 2.51 -4.96 -3.52
C GLY A 57 2.27 -5.78 -4.80
N THR A 58 1.31 -6.70 -4.77
CA THR A 58 0.94 -7.48 -5.96
C THR A 58 0.24 -6.63 -7.02
N SER A 59 -0.63 -5.70 -6.61
CA SER A 59 -1.34 -4.82 -7.54
C SER A 59 -0.40 -3.85 -8.23
N ILE A 60 0.50 -3.19 -7.49
CA ILE A 60 1.42 -2.21 -8.07
C ILE A 60 2.43 -2.86 -9.03
N GLY A 61 2.95 -4.05 -8.67
CA GLY A 61 3.85 -4.81 -9.54
C GLY A 61 3.14 -5.27 -10.82
N THR A 62 1.89 -5.75 -10.72
CA THR A 62 1.17 -6.19 -11.92
C THR A 62 0.74 -5.02 -12.80
N LEU A 63 0.29 -3.90 -12.22
CA LEU A 63 -0.10 -2.71 -12.96
C LEU A 63 1.08 -2.20 -13.78
N MET A 64 2.26 -2.07 -13.16
CA MET A 64 3.46 -1.69 -13.88
C MET A 64 3.78 -2.65 -15.03
N GLN A 65 3.76 -3.97 -14.78
CA GLN A 65 4.07 -4.95 -15.83
C GLN A 65 3.07 -4.93 -16.99
N ALA A 66 1.79 -4.64 -16.70
CA ALA A 66 0.72 -4.56 -17.69
C ALA A 66 0.76 -3.26 -18.50
N SER A 67 1.25 -2.16 -17.92
CA SER A 67 1.30 -0.84 -18.57
C SER A 67 2.54 -0.61 -19.42
N VAL A 68 3.50 -1.54 -19.43
CA VAL A 68 4.80 -1.35 -20.10
C VAL A 68 4.91 -2.22 -21.35
N ASP A 69 5.27 -1.57 -22.45
CA ASP A 69 5.58 -2.22 -23.73
C ASP A 69 6.73 -3.21 -23.60
N GLU A 70 6.64 -4.31 -24.35
CA GLU A 70 7.53 -5.47 -24.22
C GLU A 70 9.01 -5.12 -24.44
N SER A 71 9.30 -4.15 -25.31
CA SER A 71 10.65 -3.62 -25.59
C SER A 71 11.28 -2.85 -24.43
N MET A 72 10.46 -2.29 -23.54
CA MET A 72 10.89 -1.41 -22.44
C MET A 72 10.76 -2.07 -21.06
N ARG A 73 10.19 -3.28 -20.96
CA ARG A 73 9.98 -4.00 -19.70
C ARG A 73 11.23 -4.10 -18.83
N GLY A 74 12.38 -4.43 -19.43
CA GLY A 74 13.66 -4.52 -18.70
C GLY A 74 14.06 -3.18 -18.08
N ARG A 75 13.98 -2.09 -18.84
CA ARG A 75 14.37 -0.74 -18.40
C ARG A 75 13.42 -0.20 -17.32
N VAL A 76 12.11 -0.35 -17.51
CA VAL A 76 11.12 0.12 -16.54
C VAL A 76 11.18 -0.71 -15.25
N SER A 77 11.37 -2.02 -15.35
CA SER A 77 11.56 -2.89 -14.18
C SER A 77 12.80 -2.47 -13.36
N SER A 78 13.91 -2.10 -14.02
CA SER A 78 15.09 -1.57 -13.32
C SER A 78 14.80 -0.25 -12.58
N VAL A 79 14.10 0.70 -13.22
CA VAL A 79 13.70 1.97 -12.57
C VAL A 79 12.76 1.72 -11.40
N PHE A 80 11.84 0.76 -11.54
CA PHE A 80 10.94 0.36 -10.47
C PHE A 80 11.68 -0.28 -9.29
N MET A 81 12.67 -1.14 -9.56
CA MET A 81 13.51 -1.70 -8.50
C MET A 81 14.29 -0.61 -7.77
N ILE A 82 14.83 0.39 -8.48
CA ILE A 82 15.45 1.56 -7.83
C ILE A 82 14.44 2.29 -6.95
N THR A 83 13.19 2.42 -7.40
CA THR A 83 12.11 3.05 -6.63
C THR A 83 11.79 2.26 -5.35
N ILE A 84 11.76 0.92 -5.42
CA ILE A 84 11.55 0.07 -4.23
C ILE A 84 12.65 0.29 -3.19
N GLN A 85 13.89 0.60 -3.58
CA GLN A 85 14.96 0.86 -2.62
C GLN A 85 14.71 2.08 -1.72
N PHE A 86 13.84 3.02 -2.13
CA PHE A 86 13.40 4.12 -1.26
C PHE A 86 12.63 3.65 -0.02
N PHE A 87 12.16 2.41 0.00
CA PHE A 87 11.54 1.81 1.19
C PHE A 87 12.50 1.82 2.39
N ALA A 88 13.80 1.64 2.16
CA ALA A 88 14.82 1.73 3.21
C ALA A 88 14.87 3.13 3.85
N ILE A 89 14.70 4.19 3.05
CA ILE A 89 14.62 5.57 3.56
C ILE A 89 13.38 5.72 4.44
N GLY A 90 12.24 5.16 4.00
CA GLY A 90 11.01 5.12 4.79
C GLY A 90 11.20 4.42 6.14
N MET A 91 11.93 3.30 6.18
CA MET A 91 12.24 2.59 7.43
C MET A 91 13.10 3.42 8.38
N VAL A 92 14.15 4.09 7.87
CA VAL A 92 15.02 4.96 8.68
C VAL A 92 14.24 6.13 9.25
N LEU A 93 13.43 6.81 8.43
CA LEU A 93 12.57 7.90 8.88
C LEU A 93 11.55 7.39 9.91
N GLY A 94 10.90 6.25 9.65
CA GLY A 94 9.95 5.64 10.58
C GLY A 94 10.59 5.34 11.94
N GLY A 95 11.81 4.78 11.96
CA GLY A 95 12.57 4.53 13.18
C GLY A 95 12.94 5.82 13.92
N PHE A 96 13.42 6.84 13.19
CA PHE A 96 13.75 8.14 13.76
C PHE A 96 12.54 8.80 14.44
N PHE A 97 11.39 8.87 13.75
CA PHE A 97 10.17 9.43 14.33
C PHE A 97 9.66 8.59 15.50
N THR A 98 9.75 7.26 15.42
CA THR A 98 9.37 6.36 16.52
C THR A 98 10.18 6.64 17.79
N ALA A 99 11.48 6.93 17.65
CA ALA A 99 12.33 7.29 18.79
C ALA A 99 12.00 8.67 19.38
N TRP A 100 11.48 9.61 18.58
CA TRP A 100 11.22 10.99 18.98
C TRP A 100 9.81 11.23 19.54
N VAL A 101 8.77 10.78 18.82
CA VAL A 101 7.36 11.01 19.18
C VAL A 101 6.66 9.74 19.68
N GLY A 102 7.38 8.62 19.70
CA GLY A 102 6.86 7.33 20.13
C GLY A 102 6.17 6.54 19.01
N PRO A 103 5.93 5.23 19.21
CA PRO A 103 5.39 4.34 18.17
C PRO A 103 3.96 4.72 17.74
N GLY A 104 3.08 5.02 18.70
CA GLY A 104 1.67 5.31 18.41
C GLY A 104 1.49 6.58 17.57
N ALA A 105 2.14 7.67 17.96
CA ALA A 105 2.09 8.94 17.23
C ALA A 105 2.72 8.80 15.83
N THR A 106 3.80 8.04 15.70
CA THR A 106 4.45 7.79 14.40
C THR A 106 3.53 7.04 13.44
N LEU A 107 2.85 5.99 13.92
CA LEU A 107 1.88 5.23 13.12
C LEU A 107 0.70 6.10 12.69
N LEU A 108 0.21 6.99 13.56
CA LEU A 108 -0.84 7.94 13.20
C LEU A 108 -0.39 8.96 12.16
N LEU A 109 0.83 9.49 12.28
CA LEU A 109 1.40 10.46 11.34
C LEU A 109 1.57 9.86 9.95
N PHE A 110 2.25 8.71 9.84
CA PHE A 110 2.49 8.06 8.56
C PHE A 110 1.24 7.40 7.98
N GLY A 111 0.39 6.81 8.83
CA GLY A 111 -0.91 6.28 8.42
C GLY A 111 -1.82 7.39 7.89
N GLY A 112 -1.89 8.52 8.58
CA GLY A 112 -2.64 9.70 8.14
C GLY A 112 -2.12 10.26 6.82
N LEU A 113 -0.79 10.37 6.67
CA LEU A 113 -0.16 10.81 5.42
C LEU A 113 -0.52 9.88 4.26
N MET A 114 -0.46 8.56 4.47
CA MET A 114 -0.88 7.56 3.48
C MET A 114 -2.35 7.73 3.10
N GLY A 115 -3.23 7.95 4.08
CA GLY A 115 -4.65 8.22 3.85
C GLY A 115 -4.89 9.47 3.00
N VAL A 116 -4.22 10.58 3.32
CA VAL A 116 -4.30 11.82 2.55
C VAL A 116 -3.83 11.61 1.12
N VAL A 117 -2.68 10.97 0.92
CA VAL A 117 -2.17 10.66 -0.42
C VAL A 117 -3.16 9.78 -1.19
N SER A 118 -3.71 8.75 -0.55
CA SER A 118 -4.71 7.88 -1.17
C SER A 118 -5.96 8.63 -1.60
N ILE A 119 -6.45 9.58 -0.79
CA ILE A 119 -7.60 10.43 -1.13
C ILE A 119 -7.26 11.37 -2.29
N LEU A 120 -6.06 11.98 -2.28
CA LEU A 120 -5.61 12.85 -3.36
C LEU A 120 -5.48 12.11 -4.69
N VAL A 121 -4.95 10.87 -4.66
CA VAL A 121 -4.88 10.00 -5.84
C VAL A 121 -6.29 9.65 -6.33
N PHE A 122 -7.23 9.33 -5.43
CA PHE A 122 -8.63 9.12 -5.79
C PHE A 122 -9.27 10.34 -6.46
N ALA A 123 -9.01 11.54 -5.93
CA ALA A 123 -9.56 12.77 -6.46
C ALA A 123 -8.95 13.17 -7.82
N LYS A 124 -7.64 12.95 -8.02
CA LYS A 124 -6.91 13.40 -9.21
C LYS A 124 -6.79 12.39 -10.34
N SER A 125 -7.08 11.11 -10.11
CA SER A 125 -7.02 10.08 -11.15
C SER A 125 -8.42 9.79 -11.73
N PRO A 126 -8.87 10.51 -12.78
CA PRO A 126 -10.14 10.24 -13.46
C PRO A 126 -10.20 8.84 -14.09
N GLU A 127 -9.05 8.22 -14.39
CA GLU A 127 -8.93 6.83 -14.85
C GLU A 127 -9.39 5.81 -13.80
N LEU A 128 -9.29 6.14 -12.51
CA LEU A 128 -9.81 5.32 -11.40
C LEU A 128 -11.28 5.63 -11.09
N ARG A 129 -11.74 6.85 -11.41
CA ARG A 129 -13.14 7.28 -11.22
C ARG A 129 -14.07 6.81 -12.35
N ASN A 130 -13.58 6.72 -13.58
CA ASN A 130 -14.34 6.31 -14.76
C ASN A 130 -14.37 4.78 -14.99
N ALA A 131 -13.79 3.99 -14.08
CA ALA A 131 -13.96 2.53 -14.04
C ALA A 131 -15.17 2.10 -13.18
N THR A 132 -16.07 3.04 -12.89
CA THR A 132 -17.37 2.82 -12.23
C THR A 132 -18.43 2.59 -13.30
#